data_AF-A0A671MQ65-F1
#
_entry.id   AF-A0A671MQ65-F1
#
_cell.length_a   1.000
_cell.length_b   1.000
_cell.length_c   1.000
_cell.angle_alpha   90.00
_cell.angle_beta   90.00
_cell.angle_gamma   90.00
#
_symmetry.space_group_name_H-M   'P 1'
#
loop_
_entity.id
_entity.type
_entity.pdbx_description
1 polymer ?
#
loop_
_entity_poly.entity_id
_entity_poly.type
_entity_poly.pdbx_seq_one_letter_code
_entity_poly.pdbx_strand_id
1 'polypeptide(L)'
;MHVRILLLLCVCWARRVTAFPDGQVEESCQSMATNHTHFESQISSSPYKVSVNSTTFTPGQTITGEGRVLCSEYLLYTSVNWC
;
A
#
# COMPACT_ATOMS: atom_id res chain seq x y z
N MET A 1 -5.86 4.99 47.32
CA MET A 1 -4.85 5.60 46.43
C MET A 1 -4.78 4.98 45.02
N HIS A 2 -5.27 3.74 44.82
CA HIS A 2 -5.20 3.04 43.53
C HIS A 2 -6.16 3.57 42.45
N VAL A 3 -7.37 4.00 42.82
CA VAL A 3 -8.40 4.45 41.86
C VAL A 3 -7.96 5.68 41.06
N ARG A 4 -7.24 6.62 41.70
CA ARG A 4 -6.74 7.84 41.04
C ARG A 4 -5.65 7.53 40.01
N ILE A 5 -4.79 6.55 40.31
CA ILE A 5 -3.73 6.11 39.41
C ILE A 5 -4.33 5.41 38.18
N LEU A 6 -5.35 4.57 38.39
CA LEU A 6 -6.07 3.90 37.31
C LEU A 6 -6.80 4.90 36.39
N LEU A 7 -7.42 5.94 36.96
CA LEU A 7 -8.05 7.02 36.19
C LEU A 7 -7.04 7.78 35.32
N LEU A 8 -5.85 8.09 35.86
CA LEU A 8 -4.80 8.78 35.10
C LEU A 8 -4.29 7.90 33.95
N LEU A 9 -4.04 6.61 34.19
CA LEU A 9 -3.60 5.68 33.14
C LEU A 9 -4.61 5.56 31.99
N CYS A 10 -5.92 5.52 32.31
CA CYS A 10 -6.98 5.42 31.32
C CYS A 10 -7.06 6.65 30.40
N VAL A 11 -6.91 7.86 30.96
CA VAL A 11 -6.93 9.12 30.20
C VAL A 11 -5.70 9.25 29.29
N CYS A 12 -4.52 8.80 29.75
CA CYS A 12 -3.30 8.81 28.96
C CYS A 12 -3.36 7.86 27.76
N TRP A 13 -4.01 6.70 27.91
CA TRP A 13 -4.14 5.67 26.87
C TRP A 13 -5.26 5.98 25.87
N ALA A 14 -6.25 6.80 26.27
CA ALA A 14 -7.33 7.23 25.40
C ALA A 14 -6.91 8.32 24.38
N ARG A 15 -5.66 8.80 24.43
CA ARG A 15 -5.13 9.73 23.44
C ARG A 15 -4.95 8.99 22.11
N ARG A 16 -6.01 9.00 21.31
CA ARG A 16 -6.00 8.45 19.95
C ARG A 16 -4.83 9.07 19.18
N VAL A 17 -3.98 8.21 18.62
CA VAL A 17 -3.04 8.61 17.57
C VAL A 17 -3.89 8.91 16.35
N THR A 18 -4.32 10.16 16.20
CA THR A 18 -4.91 10.63 14.96
C THR A 18 -3.76 10.84 13.99
N ALA A 19 -3.80 10.20 12.83
CA ALA A 19 -2.76 10.34 11.80
C ALA A 19 -2.56 11.81 11.33
N PHE A 20 -3.48 12.70 11.71
CA PHE A 20 -3.48 14.12 11.39
C PHE A 20 -3.73 14.95 12.67
N PRO A 21 -2.71 15.26 13.47
CA PRO A 21 -2.87 16.05 14.69
C PRO A 21 -3.27 17.52 14.42
N ASP A 22 -2.93 18.06 13.25
CA ASP A 22 -3.17 19.46 12.89
C ASP A 22 -4.28 19.65 11.85
N GLY A 23 -4.98 18.58 11.44
CA GLY A 23 -6.15 18.66 10.53
C GLY A 23 -5.87 19.13 9.10
N GLN A 24 -4.60 19.25 8.70
CA GLN A 24 -4.19 19.87 7.43
C GLN A 24 -4.04 18.90 6.24
N VAL A 25 -4.31 17.60 6.44
CA VAL A 25 -4.15 16.60 5.37
C VAL A 25 -5.42 15.75 5.31
N GLU A 26 -6.24 15.96 4.29
CA GLU A 26 -7.24 14.97 3.87
C GLU A 26 -6.50 13.74 3.31
N GLU A 27 -7.11 12.56 3.39
CA GLU A 27 -6.54 11.38 2.75
C GLU A 27 -6.31 11.66 1.26
N SER A 28 -5.04 11.66 0.82
CA SER A 28 -4.69 11.89 -0.59
C SER A 28 -5.33 10.87 -1.53
N CYS A 29 -5.70 9.69 -1.00
CA CYS A 29 -6.52 8.69 -1.68
C CYS A 29 -7.60 8.22 -0.69
N GLN A 30 -8.87 8.54 -0.97
CA GLN A 30 -10.03 8.14 -0.13
C GLN A 30 -10.19 6.62 0.03
N SER A 31 -9.57 5.83 -0.85
CA SER A 31 -9.56 4.38 -0.78
C SER A 31 -8.34 3.82 -1.49
N MET A 32 -7.62 2.91 -0.80
CA MET A 32 -6.62 2.02 -1.41
C MET A 32 -7.22 0.67 -1.82
N ALA A 33 -8.51 0.46 -1.57
CA ALA A 33 -9.20 -0.73 -2.07
C ALA A 33 -9.40 -0.58 -3.58
N THR A 34 -9.01 -1.61 -4.33
CA THR A 34 -9.28 -1.67 -5.76
C THR A 34 -10.80 -1.74 -5.97
N ASN A 35 -11.33 -0.99 -6.93
CA ASN A 35 -12.77 -0.97 -7.23
C ASN A 35 -13.18 -2.18 -8.09
N HIS A 36 -12.84 -3.37 -7.61
CA HIS A 36 -13.09 -4.64 -8.29
C HIS A 36 -14.44 -5.16 -7.81
N THR A 37 -15.45 -5.12 -8.69
CA THR A 37 -16.82 -5.52 -8.35
C THR A 37 -17.05 -7.03 -8.45
N HIS A 38 -16.27 -7.74 -9.26
CA HIS A 38 -16.38 -9.17 -9.53
C HIS A 38 -15.02 -9.75 -9.93
N PHE A 39 -14.21 -10.21 -8.97
CA PHE A 39 -12.95 -10.88 -9.28
C PHE A 39 -12.65 -11.98 -8.26
N GLU A 40 -12.37 -13.18 -8.80
CA GLU A 40 -11.66 -14.23 -8.07
C GLU A 40 -10.19 -13.84 -7.96
N SER A 41 -9.56 -14.12 -6.81
CA SER A 41 -8.13 -13.90 -6.66
C SER A 41 -7.35 -14.71 -7.70
N GLN A 42 -6.46 -14.06 -8.46
CA GLN A 42 -5.58 -14.76 -9.37
C GLN A 42 -4.64 -15.68 -8.58
N ILE A 43 -4.76 -17.00 -8.82
CA ILE A 43 -3.88 -18.02 -8.24
C ILE A 43 -2.78 -18.49 -9.20
N SER A 44 -2.84 -18.10 -10.47
CA SER A 44 -1.80 -18.34 -11.46
C SER A 44 -0.65 -17.34 -11.32
N SER A 45 0.49 -17.63 -11.95
CA SER A 45 1.63 -16.72 -11.97
C SER A 45 1.27 -15.37 -12.61
N SER A 46 1.72 -14.26 -12.00
CA SER A 46 1.48 -12.90 -12.49
C SER A 46 2.14 -12.68 -13.87
N PRO A 47 1.44 -12.11 -14.86
CA PRO A 47 2.02 -11.72 -16.14
C PRO A 47 2.84 -10.42 -16.05
N TYR A 48 2.92 -9.81 -14.87
CA TYR A 48 3.69 -8.59 -14.60
C TYR A 48 4.77 -8.86 -13.56
N LYS A 49 5.90 -8.17 -13.71
CA LYS A 49 6.97 -8.12 -12.70
C LYS A 49 7.24 -6.68 -12.32
N VAL A 50 7.31 -6.44 -11.01
CA VAL A 50 7.77 -5.19 -10.43
C VAL A 50 9.14 -5.44 -9.83
N SER A 51 10.08 -4.54 -10.12
CA SER A 51 11.41 -4.55 -9.53
C SER A 51 11.74 -3.19 -8.95
N VAL A 52 12.49 -3.18 -7.86
CA VAL A 52 12.98 -1.97 -7.21
C VAL A 52 14.51 -2.03 -7.12
N ASN A 53 15.15 -0.87 -7.11
CA ASN A 53 16.61 -0.80 -7.00
C ASN A 53 17.15 -1.08 -5.58
N SER A 54 16.28 -1.14 -4.57
CA SER A 54 16.65 -1.41 -3.18
C SER A 54 15.57 -2.20 -2.45
N THR A 55 15.98 -3.12 -1.59
CA THR A 55 15.10 -3.90 -0.69
C THR A 55 15.02 -3.31 0.72
N THR A 56 15.82 -2.28 1.00
CA THR A 56 15.82 -1.53 2.26
C THR A 56 15.58 -0.05 1.99
N PHE A 57 15.05 0.67 2.98
CA PHE A 57 14.75 2.09 2.87
C PHE A 57 15.23 2.86 4.10
N THR A 58 15.66 4.09 3.88
CA THR A 58 15.87 5.10 4.92
C THR A 58 15.08 6.37 4.59
N PRO A 59 14.61 7.15 5.58
CA PRO A 59 13.88 8.39 5.31
C PRO A 59 14.68 9.35 4.42
N GLY A 60 14.06 9.87 3.36
CA GLY A 60 14.70 10.76 2.38
C GLY A 60 15.48 10.06 1.27
N GLN A 61 15.66 8.74 1.34
CA GLN A 61 16.27 7.97 0.26
C GLN A 61 15.34 7.91 -0.97
N THR A 62 15.90 8.14 -2.15
CA THR A 62 15.19 7.92 -3.42
C THR A 62 15.26 6.44 -3.78
N ILE A 63 14.09 5.82 -3.97
CA ILE A 63 13.94 4.44 -4.46
C ILE A 63 13.28 4.52 -5.84
N THR A 64 13.86 3.80 -6.80
CA THR A 64 13.33 3.72 -8.16
C THR A 64 12.73 2.34 -8.38
N GLY A 65 11.51 2.31 -8.91
CA GLY A 65 10.81 1.09 -9.30
C GLY A 65 10.55 1.04 -10.80
N GLU A 66 10.52 -0.17 -11.34
CA GLU A 66 10.14 -0.45 -12.72
C GLU A 66 9.08 -1.55 -12.76
N GLY A 67 8.05 -1.35 -13.57
CA GLY A 67 7.05 -2.38 -13.91
C GLY A 67 7.25 -2.84 -15.35
N ARG A 68 7.27 -4.15 -15.58
CA ARG A 68 7.41 -4.73 -16.93
C ARG A 68 6.41 -5.88 -17.12
N VAL A 69 5.90 -6.01 -18.35
CA VAL A 69 5.11 -7.15 -18.78
C VAL A 69 6.06 -8.30 -19.08
N LEU A 70 5.87 -9.45 -18.44
CA LEU A 70 6.71 -10.63 -18.63
C LEU A 70 6.36 -11.39 -19.93
N CYS A 71 5.12 -11.26 -20.40
CA CYS A 71 4.69 -11.84 -21.67
C CYS A 71 4.99 -10.85 -22.83
N SER A 72 6.26 -10.66 -23.18
CA SER A 72 6.64 -9.85 -24.35
C SER A 72 7.97 -10.28 -24.97
N GLU A 73 8.00 -11.46 -25.59
CA GLU A 73 8.98 -11.77 -26.65
C GLU A 73 8.36 -11.83 -28.06
N TYR A 74 7.06 -11.54 -28.23
CA TYR A 74 6.46 -11.61 -29.58
C TYR A 74 5.22 -10.73 -29.74
N LEU A 75 5.39 -9.42 -29.91
CA LEU A 75 4.32 -8.56 -30.46
C LEU A 75 4.88 -7.50 -31.41
N LEU A 76 5.42 -7.96 -32.54
CA LEU A 76 5.06 -7.31 -33.80
C LEU A 76 3.77 -7.98 -34.27
N TYR A 77 2.70 -7.18 -34.34
CA TYR A 77 1.38 -7.52 -34.89
C TYR A 77 0.47 -8.45 -34.08
N THR A 78 -0.62 -7.84 -33.60
CA THR A 78 -1.96 -8.41 -33.39
C THR A 78 -2.15 -9.49 -32.31
N SER A 79 -3.23 -9.29 -31.54
CA SER A 79 -3.77 -10.12 -30.45
C SER A 79 -3.02 -10.02 -29.11
N VAL A 80 -3.71 -9.41 -28.14
CA VAL A 80 -3.35 -9.43 -26.72
C VAL A 80 -3.62 -10.86 -26.23
N ASN A 81 -2.65 -11.75 -26.41
CA ASN A 81 -2.71 -13.08 -25.80
C ASN A 81 -2.38 -12.93 -24.32
N TRP A 82 -3.41 -13.08 -23.51
CA TRP A 82 -3.30 -13.39 -22.11
C TRP A 82 -2.50 -14.69 -21.99
N CYS A 83 -1.37 -14.61 -21.30
CA CYS A 83 -1.01 -15.67 -20.37
C CYS A 83 -2.19 -15.80 -19.37
#